data_AF-A0A534KX53-F1
#
_entry.id   AF-A0A534KX53-F1
#
_cell.length_a   1.000
_cell.length_b   1.000
_cell.length_c   1.000
_cell.angle_alpha   90.00
_cell.angle_beta   90.00
_cell.angle_gamma   90.00
#
_symmetry.space_group_name_H-M   'P 1'
#
loop_
_entity.id
_entity.type
_entity.pdbx_description
1 polymer ?
#
loop_
_entity_poly.entity_id
_entity_poly.type
_entity_poly.pdbx_seq_one_letter_code
_entity_poly.pdbx_strand_id
1 'polypeptide(L)'
;MMVNQSEALEAINREQVNQEWINKSLPSLRRKFGDRYIAVRGRKVIDSDKDFEKLLARVRRLTDPGSVTIEYVTALEYLWLL
;
A
#
# COMPACT_ATOMS: atom_id res chain seq x y z
N MET A 1 22.81 13.38 2.28
CA MET A 1 22.71 12.69 0.98
C MET A 1 21.57 13.36 0.23
N MET A 2 21.85 14.12 -0.84
CA MET A 2 20.79 14.73 -1.65
C MET A 2 20.16 13.62 -2.48
N VAL A 3 18.86 13.39 -2.32
CA VAL A 3 18.10 12.50 -3.20
C VAL A 3 18.20 13.08 -4.61
N ASN A 4 18.67 12.29 -5.56
CA ASN A 4 18.72 12.70 -6.95
C ASN A 4 17.28 12.97 -7.43
N GLN A 5 17.04 14.06 -8.16
CA GLN A 5 15.71 14.41 -8.66
C GLN A 5 15.06 13.26 -9.44
N SER A 6 15.85 12.45 -10.16
CA SER A 6 15.31 11.27 -10.87
C SER A 6 14.81 10.19 -9.91
N GLU A 7 15.54 9.90 -8.83
CA GLU A 7 15.17 8.88 -7.84
C GLU A 7 13.90 9.27 -7.08
N ALA A 8 13.76 10.56 -6.75
CA ALA A 8 12.55 11.09 -6.14
C ALA A 8 11.34 10.96 -7.08
N LEU A 9 11.51 11.30 -8.36
CA LEU A 9 10.46 11.20 -9.36
C LEU A 9 10.01 9.75 -9.57
N GLU A 10 10.97 8.82 -9.62
CA GLU A 10 10.66 7.39 -9.71
C GLU A 10 9.92 6.87 -8.47
N ALA A 11 10.29 7.32 -7.27
CA ALA A 11 9.58 6.95 -6.05
C ALA A 11 8.12 7.43 -6.08
N ILE A 12 7.88 8.67 -6.50
CA ILE A 12 6.52 9.23 -6.68
C ILE A 12 5.72 8.41 -7.69
N ASN A 13 6.32 8.09 -8.85
CA ASN A 13 5.65 7.29 -9.88
C ASN A 13 5.28 5.89 -9.38
N ARG A 14 6.17 5.23 -8.63
CA ARG A 14 5.88 3.91 -8.03
C ARG A 14 4.72 3.98 -7.04
N GLU A 15 4.72 4.99 -6.20
CA GLU A 15 3.65 5.22 -5.23
C GLU A 15 2.30 5.46 -5.92
N GLN A 16 2.26 6.33 -6.92
CA GLN A 16 1.05 6.59 -7.72
C GLN A 16 0.50 5.31 -8.35
N VAL A 17 1.37 4.49 -8.94
CA VAL A 17 0.98 3.21 -9.57
C VAL A 17 0.38 2.24 -8.56
N ASN A 18 0.95 2.14 -7.35
CA ASN A 18 0.40 1.30 -6.29
C ASN A 18 -0.96 1.84 -5.83
N GLN A 19 -1.08 3.15 -5.59
CA GLN A 19 -2.31 3.77 -5.11
C GLN A 19 -3.46 3.64 -6.12
N GLU A 20 -3.20 3.88 -7.41
CA GLU A 20 -4.19 3.68 -8.46
C GLU A 20 -4.70 2.24 -8.50
N TRP A 21 -3.80 1.26 -8.33
CA TRP A 21 -4.18 -0.14 -8.31
C TRP A 21 -5.01 -0.50 -7.07
N ILE A 22 -4.64 0.04 -5.90
CA ILE A 22 -5.40 -0.14 -4.66
C ILE A 22 -6.83 0.37 -4.85
N ASN A 23 -6.99 1.59 -5.35
CA ASN A 23 -8.30 2.20 -5.59
C ASN A 23 -9.16 1.37 -6.55
N LYS A 24 -8.58 0.92 -7.68
CA LYS A 24 -9.27 0.06 -8.65
C LYS A 24 -9.63 -1.32 -8.09
N SER A 25 -8.82 -1.84 -7.17
CA SER A 25 -8.95 -3.19 -6.61
C SER A 25 -9.71 -3.22 -5.27
N LEU A 26 -10.15 -2.07 -4.76
CA LEU A 26 -10.68 -1.91 -3.41
C LEU A 26 -11.82 -2.90 -3.06
N PRO A 27 -12.80 -3.20 -3.94
CA PRO A 27 -13.83 -4.20 -3.63
C PRO A 27 -13.27 -5.63 -3.43
N SER A 28 -12.21 -5.98 -4.15
CA SER A 28 -11.53 -7.29 -3.99
C SER A 28 -10.64 -7.32 -2.75
N LEU A 29 -9.93 -6.22 -2.49
CA LEU A 29 -9.08 -6.06 -1.31
C LEU A 29 -9.92 -6.11 -0.04
N ARG A 30 -11.07 -5.41 0.00
CA ARG A 30 -12.02 -5.43 1.12
C ARG A 30 -12.48 -6.84 1.46
N ARG A 31 -12.89 -7.63 0.46
CA ARG A 31 -13.33 -9.01 0.67
C ARG A 31 -12.25 -9.91 1.27
N LYS A 32 -10.98 -9.64 1.00
CA LYS A 32 -9.85 -10.49 1.41
C LYS A 32 -9.09 -9.99 2.64
N PHE A 33 -9.04 -8.67 2.83
CA PHE A 33 -8.19 -7.98 3.79
C PHE A 33 -8.95 -6.93 4.61
N GLY A 34 -10.29 -7.01 4.67
CA GLY A 34 -11.09 -6.11 5.49
C GLY A 34 -10.58 -6.05 6.94
N ASP A 35 -10.51 -4.83 7.44
CA ASP A 35 -9.98 -4.42 8.74
C ASP A 35 -8.52 -4.81 8.97
N ARG A 36 -7.70 -4.62 7.93
CA ARG A 36 -6.25 -4.87 7.96
C ARG A 36 -5.50 -3.80 7.19
N TYR A 37 -4.25 -3.61 7.59
CA TYR A 37 -3.24 -2.97 6.79
C TYR A 37 -2.71 -3.96 5.75
N ILE A 38 -2.55 -3.50 4.51
CA ILE A 38 -1.91 -4.25 3.43
C ILE A 38 -0.62 -3.53 3.02
N ALA A 39 0.42 -4.30 2.73
CA ALA A 39 1.63 -3.81 2.09
C ALA A 39 1.57 -4.17 0.59
N VAL A 40 1.66 -3.17 -0.27
CA VAL A 40 1.53 -3.29 -1.72
C VAL A 40 2.84 -2.91 -2.40
N ARG A 41 3.28 -3.73 -3.35
CA ARG A 41 4.41 -3.42 -4.22
C ARG A 41 4.15 -3.95 -5.62
N GLY A 42 4.28 -3.09 -6.62
CA GLY A 42 4.10 -3.49 -8.01
C GLY A 42 2.70 -4.05 -8.28
N ARG A 43 1.66 -3.38 -7.77
CA ARG A 43 0.24 -3.77 -7.94
C ARG A 43 -0.11 -5.14 -7.35
N LYS A 44 0.54 -5.52 -6.25
CA LYS A 44 0.29 -6.78 -5.56
C LYS A 44 0.45 -6.61 -4.05
N VAL A 45 -0.47 -7.19 -3.28
CA VAL A 45 -0.30 -7.34 -1.83
C VAL A 45 0.81 -8.34 -1.55
N ILE A 46 1.86 -7.90 -0.88
CA ILE A 46 3.02 -8.72 -0.50
C ILE A 46 2.98 -9.17 0.97
N ASP A 47 2.24 -8.46 1.82
CA ASP A 47 2.03 -8.78 3.24
C ASP A 47 0.77 -8.06 3.75
N SER A 48 0.23 -8.48 4.89
CA SER A 48 -0.89 -7.81 5.56
C SER A 48 -0.87 -8.09 7.07
N ASP A 49 -1.37 -7.16 7.87
CA ASP A 49 -1.53 -7.34 9.31
C ASP A 49 -2.71 -6.51 9.84
N LYS A 50 -3.27 -6.92 10.98
CA LYS A 50 -4.22 -6.07 11.71
C LYS A 50 -3.51 -4.94 12.45
N ASP A 51 -2.25 -5.15 12.80
CA ASP A 51 -1.41 -4.23 13.55
C ASP A 51 -0.41 -3.54 12.61
N PHE A 52 -0.53 -2.21 12.51
CA PHE A 52 0.33 -1.40 11.64
C PHE A 52 1.82 -1.54 11.98
N GLU A 53 2.18 -1.52 13.25
CA GLU A 53 3.58 -1.56 13.68
C GLU A 53 4.22 -2.90 13.35
N LYS A 54 3.46 -4.00 13.51
CA LYS A 54 3.93 -5.34 13.12
C LYS A 54 4.16 -5.44 11.62
N LEU A 55 3.28 -4.88 10.80
CA LEU A 55 3.45 -4.85 9.34
C LEU A 55 4.66 -4.00 8.96
N LEU A 56 4.75 -2.78 9.51
CA LEU A 56 5.83 -1.85 9.23
C LEU A 56 7.19 -2.43 9.61
N ALA A 57 7.29 -3.13 10.73
CA ALA A 57 8.52 -3.80 11.15
C ALA A 57 8.98 -4.88 10.16
N ARG A 58 8.05 -5.60 9.49
CA ARG A 58 8.37 -6.58 8.44
C ARG A 58 8.75 -5.88 7.14
N VAL A 59 8.04 -4.84 6.75
CA VAL A 59 8.33 -4.04 5.54
C VAL A 59 9.73 -3.44 5.61
N ARG A 60 10.12 -2.86 6.76
CA ARG A 60 11.45 -2.27 6.98
C ARG A 60 12.63 -3.24 6.81
N ARG A 61 12.37 -4.56 6.86
CA ARG A 61 13.40 -5.60 6.67
C ARG A 61 13.57 -6.01 5.20
N LEU A 62 12.74 -5.48 4.29
CA LEU A 62 12.88 -5.74 2.86
C LEU A 62 14.10 -5.00 2.29
N THR A 63 14.62 -5.51 1.17
CA THR A 63 15.75 -4.89 0.46
C THR A 63 15.45 -3.47 -0.03
N ASP A 64 14.20 -3.19 -0.39
CA ASP A 64 13.73 -1.88 -0.82
C ASP A 64 12.37 -1.56 -0.20
N PRO A 65 12.34 -1.08 1.06
CA PRO A 65 11.10 -0.75 1.76
C PRO A 65 10.42 0.50 1.19
N GLY A 66 11.16 1.39 0.51
CA GLY A 66 10.62 2.63 -0.07
C GLY A 66 9.75 2.41 -1.30
N SER A 67 9.77 1.21 -1.90
CA SER A 67 8.86 0.83 -2.99
C SER A 67 7.51 0.29 -2.53
N VAL A 68 7.28 0.21 -1.22
CA VAL A 68 6.09 -0.40 -0.62
C VAL A 68 5.14 0.67 -0.12
N THR A 69 3.89 0.60 -0.59
CA THR A 69 2.76 1.40 -0.08
C THR A 69 2.04 0.60 0.99
N ILE A 70 1.79 1.18 2.17
CA ILE A 70 0.96 0.57 3.22
C ILE A 70 -0.37 1.30 3.29
N GLU A 71 -1.48 0.58 3.13
CA GLU A 71 -2.83 1.13 3.17
C GLU A 71 -3.71 0.34 4.13
N TYR A 72 -4.58 1.02 4.88
CA TYR A 72 -5.62 0.36 5.67
C TYR A 72 -6.86 0.09 4.84
N VAL A 73 -7.29 -1.16 4.77
CA VAL A 73 -8.51 -1.57 4.07
C VAL A 73 -9.62 -1.78 5.07
N THR A 74 -10.62 -0.90 5.07
CA THR A 74 -11.84 -1.08 5.86
C THR A 74 -12.69 -2.23 5.31
N ALA A 75 -13.27 -3.05 6.20
CA ALA A 75 -14.30 -4.01 5.81
C ALA A 75 -15.61 -3.34 5.38
N LEU A 76 -15.82 -2.07 5.74
CA LEU A 76 -17.03 -1.31 5.41
C LEU A 76 -17.03 -0.91 3.94
N GLU A 77 -18.16 -1.13 3.29
CA GLU A 77 -18.48 -0.52 2.01
C GLU A 77 -19.04 0.86 2.25
N TYR A 78 -18.23 1.90 1.99
CA TYR A 78 -18.75 3.25 1.96
C TYR A 78 -19.67 3.39 0.73
N LEU A 79 -20.97 3.41 0.97
CA LEU A 79 -21.93 3.99 0.03
C LEU A 79 -21.67 5.49 -0.01
N TRP A 80 -21.04 5.97 -1.09
CA TRP A 80 -21.06 7.39 -1.41
C TRP A 80 -22.50 7.75 -1.78
N LEU A 81 -23.22 8.32 -0.82
CA LEU A 81 -24.48 9.01 -1.07
C LEU A 81 -24.12 10.41 -1.58
N LEU A 82 -24.25 10.62 -2.88
CA LEU A 82 -24.35 11.94 -3.50
C LEU A 82 -25.82 12.24 -3.79
#